data_AF-A0A9N9UME2-F1
#
_entry.id   AF-A0A9N9UME2-F1
#
_cell.length_a   1.000
_cell.length_b   1.000
_cell.length_c   1.000
_cell.angle_alpha   90.00
_cell.angle_beta   90.00
_cell.angle_gamma   90.00
#
_symmetry.space_group_name_H-M   'P 1'
#
loop_
_entity.id
_entity.type
_entity.pdbx_description
1 polymer ?
#
loop_
_entity_poly.entity_id
_entity_poly.type
_entity_poly.pdbx_seq_one_letter_code
_entity_poly.pdbx_strand_id
1 'polypeptide(L)'
;MALATQYILPLPKVVRAALIDLYCPEEHKAAVTENPSNQDCLARIYLGRSRLPNAPKSPNFTLRNFNLHLDQMMELKLPILDYSRAIGEALAVIHWRANIDAYDIEFVLGSEAEAIHHPEPATVPQVRMKAEEVESMPTHTNIDEIVSANFKQRPTRLWVLDFNLCSRWDMAQVFSSGGEDKLVEHLAQAFLENDPYYPRPILSSGTNGTGVDQVRIQLWKVFSSAYLNKSKAVLAGSTIKGDQKKRLLELPQSFIARCIVGAELG
;
A
#
# COMPACT_ATOMS: atom_id res chain seq x y z
N MET A 1 3.17 -19.97 -16.44
CA MET A 1 2.69 -18.74 -15.78
C MET A 1 3.30 -17.58 -16.54
N ALA A 2 2.49 -16.69 -17.11
CA ALA A 2 2.99 -15.43 -17.66
C ALA A 2 3.14 -14.43 -16.50
N LEU A 3 4.26 -13.72 -16.41
CA LEU A 3 4.38 -12.53 -15.58
C LEU A 3 3.49 -11.45 -16.19
N ALA A 4 2.40 -11.10 -15.51
CA ALA A 4 1.61 -9.93 -15.85
C ALA A 4 2.17 -8.75 -15.07
N THR A 5 2.87 -7.84 -15.75
CA THR A 5 3.22 -6.53 -15.21
C THR A 5 2.19 -5.53 -15.68
N GLN A 6 1.58 -4.81 -14.75
CA GLN A 6 0.65 -3.73 -15.06
C GLN A 6 1.33 -2.40 -14.74
N TYR A 7 1.29 -1.49 -15.69
CA TYR A 7 1.74 -0.13 -15.47
C TYR A 7 0.68 0.64 -14.65
N ILE A 8 1.10 1.18 -13.51
CA ILE A 8 0.23 2.01 -12.67
C ILE A 8 0.24 3.42 -13.27
N LEU A 9 -0.93 3.88 -13.74
CA LEU A 9 -1.05 5.24 -14.28
C LEU A 9 -0.94 6.26 -13.12
N PRO A 10 -0.36 7.45 -13.36
CA PRO A 10 -0.29 8.50 -12.37
C PRO A 10 -1.69 8.99 -12.00
N LEU A 11 -1.79 9.68 -10.87
CA LEU A 11 -3.01 10.33 -10.43
C LEU A 11 -3.53 11.31 -11.48
N PRO A 12 -4.86 11.50 -11.59
CA PRO A 12 -5.45 12.38 -12.60
C PRO A 12 -4.91 13.80 -12.50
N LYS A 13 -4.81 14.50 -13.64
CA LYS A 13 -4.30 15.88 -13.70
C LYS A 13 -4.96 16.83 -12.69
N VAL A 14 -6.27 16.70 -12.47
CA VAL A 14 -7.01 17.50 -11.49
C VAL A 14 -6.53 17.24 -10.05
N VAL A 15 -6.24 15.98 -9.72
CA VAL A 15 -5.70 15.60 -8.40
C VAL A 15 -4.27 16.15 -8.24
N ARG A 16 -3.42 16.00 -9.27
CA ARG A 16 -2.06 16.56 -9.28
C ARG A 16 -2.06 18.08 -9.03
N ALA A 17 -2.93 18.82 -9.73
CA ALA A 17 -3.08 20.26 -9.53
C ALA A 17 -3.53 20.60 -8.09
N ALA A 18 -4.53 19.88 -7.56
CA ALA A 18 -5.00 20.10 -6.19
C ALA A 18 -3.91 19.83 -5.14
N LEU A 19 -3.08 18.79 -5.34
CA LEU A 19 -1.94 18.51 -4.44
C LEU A 19 -0.89 19.63 -4.47
N ILE A 20 -0.58 20.19 -5.65
CA ILE A 20 0.30 21.34 -5.78
C ILE A 20 -0.29 22.54 -5.05
N ASP A 21 -1.57 22.85 -5.29
CA ASP A 21 -2.21 24.02 -4.70
C ASP A 21 -2.22 23.98 -3.16
N LEU A 22 -2.51 22.82 -2.59
CA LEU A 22 -2.61 22.63 -1.14
C LEU A 22 -1.24 22.55 -0.47
N TYR A 23 -0.29 21.81 -1.04
CA TYR A 23 0.90 21.35 -0.32
C TYR A 23 2.24 21.89 -0.85
N CYS A 24 2.29 22.48 -2.05
CA CYS A 24 3.49 23.13 -2.57
C CYS A 24 3.61 24.57 -2.01
N PRO A 25 4.82 25.02 -1.62
CA PRO A 25 5.08 26.44 -1.35
C PRO A 25 4.73 27.31 -2.57
N GLU A 26 4.19 28.51 -2.35
CA GLU A 26 3.68 29.37 -3.44
C GLU A 26 4.78 29.72 -4.44
N GLU A 27 5.98 30.01 -3.94
CA GLU A 27 7.18 30.31 -4.70
C GLU A 27 7.65 29.17 -5.62
N HIS A 28 7.20 27.93 -5.36
CA HIS A 28 7.61 26.75 -6.12
C HIS A 28 6.51 26.19 -7.04
N LYS A 29 5.26 26.67 -6.93
CA LYS A 29 4.12 26.11 -7.70
C LYS A 29 4.34 26.13 -9.20
N ALA A 30 4.83 27.25 -9.75
CA ALA A 30 5.11 27.38 -11.19
C ALA A 30 6.16 26.36 -11.64
N ALA A 31 7.31 26.32 -10.98
CA ALA A 31 8.41 25.40 -11.30
C ALA A 31 8.00 23.92 -11.17
N VAL A 32 7.22 23.57 -10.14
CA VAL A 32 6.70 22.21 -9.93
C VAL A 32 5.70 21.83 -11.02
N THR A 33 4.82 22.74 -11.42
CA THR A 33 3.82 22.49 -12.48
C THR A 33 4.45 22.25 -13.84
N GLU A 34 5.52 22.97 -14.16
CA GLU A 34 6.23 22.87 -15.45
C GLU A 34 7.19 21.68 -15.52
N ASN A 35 7.61 21.12 -14.38
CA ASN A 35 8.57 20.01 -14.36
C ASN A 35 7.93 18.68 -14.84
N PRO A 36 8.41 18.08 -15.96
CA PRO A 36 7.84 16.85 -16.52
C PRO A 36 7.84 15.65 -15.57
N SER A 37 8.79 15.58 -14.64
CA SER A 37 8.87 14.46 -13.68
C SER A 37 7.67 14.39 -12.73
N ASN A 38 6.98 15.52 -12.52
CA ASN A 38 5.76 15.58 -11.72
C ASN A 38 4.53 15.01 -12.44
N GLN A 39 4.67 14.63 -13.71
CA GLN A 39 3.66 13.85 -14.40
C GLN A 39 3.58 12.42 -13.87
N ASP A 40 4.69 11.87 -13.35
CA ASP A 40 4.79 10.52 -12.77
C ASP A 40 4.27 10.47 -11.31
N CYS A 41 3.08 11.03 -11.08
CA CYS A 41 2.54 11.21 -9.75
C CYS A 41 1.85 9.95 -9.22
N LEU A 42 2.55 9.20 -8.37
CA LEU A 42 1.99 8.18 -7.49
C LEU A 42 2.05 8.70 -6.05
N ALA A 43 0.95 8.61 -5.31
CA ALA A 43 0.91 9.05 -3.91
C ALA A 43 1.10 7.86 -2.97
N ARG A 44 2.25 7.80 -2.30
CA ARG A 44 2.58 6.82 -1.25
C ARG A 44 1.76 7.10 0.00
N ILE A 45 0.90 6.16 0.41
CA ILE A 45 -0.02 6.37 1.53
C ILE A 45 0.60 5.91 2.85
N TYR A 46 0.93 6.84 3.73
CA TYR A 46 1.47 6.53 5.05
C TYR A 46 0.37 6.58 6.12
N LEU A 47 -0.24 5.43 6.42
CA LEU A 47 -1.24 5.33 7.51
C LEU A 47 -0.59 5.31 8.90
N GLY A 48 0.68 4.95 9.00
CA GLY A 48 1.44 4.89 10.25
C GLY A 48 2.16 6.18 10.63
N ARG A 49 2.10 7.23 9.79
CA ARG A 49 2.83 8.49 10.01
C ARG A 49 1.98 9.70 9.66
N SER A 50 2.01 10.70 10.55
CA SER A 50 1.48 12.04 10.31
C SER A 50 2.64 13.03 10.28
N ARG A 51 2.48 14.14 9.59
CA ARG A 51 3.39 15.29 9.72
C ARG A 51 3.26 15.90 11.13
N LEU A 52 4.28 16.66 11.52
CA LEU A 52 4.19 17.46 12.75
C LEU A 52 3.12 18.56 12.58
N PRO A 53 2.38 18.93 13.64
CA PRO A 53 1.47 20.06 13.59
C PRO A 53 2.19 21.33 13.12
N ASN A 54 1.59 22.07 12.19
CA ASN A 54 2.16 23.28 11.59
C ASN A 54 3.53 23.06 10.92
N ALA A 55 3.85 21.84 10.49
CA ALA A 55 5.04 21.58 9.71
C ALA A 55 5.04 22.47 8.45
N PRO A 56 6.16 23.17 8.16
CA PRO A 56 6.24 23.97 6.95
C PRO A 56 6.10 23.08 5.73
N LYS A 57 5.58 23.65 4.64
CA LYS A 57 5.58 22.99 3.34
C LYS A 57 7.03 22.69 2.94
N SER A 58 7.27 21.50 2.38
CA SER A 58 8.62 21.09 2.01
C SER A 58 9.17 22.00 0.90
N PRO A 59 10.39 22.55 1.05
CA PRO A 59 11.03 23.31 -0.03
C PRO A 59 11.38 22.42 -1.24
N ASN A 60 11.53 21.11 -1.02
CA ASN A 60 11.82 20.12 -2.06
C ASN A 60 10.53 19.40 -2.50
N PHE A 61 9.43 20.14 -2.67
CA PHE A 61 8.14 19.55 -3.07
C PHE A 61 8.23 18.88 -4.45
N THR A 62 7.75 17.64 -4.55
CA THR A 62 7.60 16.92 -5.82
C THR A 62 6.37 16.03 -5.77
N LEU A 63 5.71 15.88 -6.92
CA LEU A 63 4.61 14.93 -7.11
C LEU A 63 5.12 13.51 -7.45
N ARG A 64 6.38 13.38 -7.91
CA ARG A 64 7.00 12.08 -8.14
C ARG A 64 7.21 11.41 -6.79
N ASN A 65 6.62 10.23 -6.60
CA ASN A 65 6.64 9.50 -5.32
C ASN A 65 6.16 10.37 -4.15
N PHE A 66 5.03 11.06 -4.34
CA PHE A 66 4.49 11.98 -3.34
C PHE A 66 4.13 11.27 -2.05
N ASN A 67 4.72 11.68 -0.94
CA ASN A 67 4.45 11.14 0.39
C ASN A 67 3.16 11.72 0.96
N LEU A 68 2.07 10.95 0.93
CA LEU A 68 0.75 11.33 1.44
C LEU A 68 0.55 10.79 2.86
N HIS A 69 0.72 11.67 3.85
CA HIS A 69 0.65 11.34 5.27
C HIS A 69 -0.79 11.25 5.79
N LEU A 70 -0.98 10.59 6.94
CA LEU A 70 -2.29 10.38 7.54
C LEU A 70 -3.07 11.70 7.78
N ASP A 71 -2.42 12.75 8.27
CA ASP A 71 -3.07 14.03 8.50
C ASP A 71 -3.55 14.68 7.19
N GLN A 72 -2.77 14.58 6.12
CA GLN A 72 -3.18 15.04 4.78
C GLN A 72 -4.37 14.24 4.27
N MET A 73 -4.37 12.92 4.45
CA MET A 73 -5.51 12.09 4.07
C MET A 73 -6.78 12.45 4.86
N MET A 74 -6.65 12.84 6.12
CA MET A 74 -7.76 13.33 6.94
C MET A 74 -8.27 14.70 6.47
N GLU A 75 -7.37 15.64 6.18
CA GLU A 75 -7.70 16.97 5.61
C GLU A 75 -8.47 16.83 4.30
N LEU A 76 -8.00 15.94 3.42
CA LEU A 76 -8.60 15.61 2.12
C LEU A 76 -9.86 14.74 2.24
N LYS A 77 -10.22 14.29 3.45
CA LYS A 77 -11.36 13.40 3.73
C LYS A 77 -11.32 12.10 2.91
N LEU A 78 -10.13 11.54 2.74
CA LEU A 78 -9.95 10.26 2.06
C LEU A 78 -10.45 9.08 2.92
N PRO A 79 -10.85 7.95 2.31
CA PRO A 79 -11.41 6.80 3.01
C PRO A 79 -10.32 5.96 3.71
N ILE A 80 -9.63 6.55 4.69
CA ILE A 80 -8.47 5.95 5.38
C ILE A 80 -8.78 4.58 6.03
N LEU A 81 -10.02 4.36 6.49
CA LEU A 81 -10.44 3.09 7.06
C LEU A 81 -10.54 2.00 5.99
N ASP A 82 -10.96 2.35 4.77
CA ASP A 82 -11.02 1.41 3.66
C ASP A 82 -9.62 1.08 3.15
N TYR A 83 -8.71 2.05 3.13
CA TYR A 83 -7.29 1.81 2.85
C TYR A 83 -6.68 0.87 3.90
N SER A 84 -6.89 1.14 5.19
CA SER A 84 -6.42 0.26 6.27
C SER A 84 -6.93 -1.18 6.12
N ARG A 85 -8.22 -1.35 5.80
CA ARG A 85 -8.81 -2.66 5.53
C ARG A 85 -8.14 -3.34 4.34
N ALA A 86 -8.02 -2.64 3.21
CA ALA A 86 -7.44 -3.17 1.98
C ALA A 86 -5.97 -3.58 2.17
N ILE A 87 -5.17 -2.79 2.88
CA ILE A 87 -3.77 -3.11 3.20
C ILE A 87 -3.70 -4.36 4.09
N GLY A 88 -4.56 -4.47 5.12
CA GLY A 88 -4.61 -5.65 5.98
C GLY A 88 -4.97 -6.92 5.19
N GLU A 89 -5.94 -6.82 4.28
CA GLU A 89 -6.30 -7.92 3.38
C GLU A 89 -5.17 -8.29 2.41
N ALA A 90 -4.51 -7.30 1.82
CA ALA A 90 -3.39 -7.52 0.89
C ALA A 90 -2.23 -8.23 1.60
N LEU A 91 -1.83 -7.74 2.78
CA LEU A 91 -0.73 -8.32 3.55
C LEU A 91 -1.03 -9.77 3.96
N ALA A 92 -2.27 -10.10 4.32
CA ALA A 92 -2.68 -11.47 4.60
C ALA A 92 -2.52 -12.40 3.38
N VAL A 93 -2.83 -11.91 2.17
CA VAL A 93 -2.61 -12.67 0.93
C VAL A 93 -1.11 -12.82 0.66
N ILE A 94 -0.32 -11.77 0.81
CA ILE A 94 1.14 -11.80 0.59
C ILE A 94 1.80 -12.81 1.54
N HIS A 95 1.51 -12.71 2.84
CA HIS A 95 2.03 -13.63 3.84
C HIS A 95 1.58 -15.06 3.56
N TRP A 96 0.27 -15.33 3.49
CA TRP A 96 -0.23 -16.70 3.64
C TRP A 96 -0.62 -17.41 2.34
N ARG A 97 -0.83 -16.65 1.26
CA ARG A 97 -1.13 -17.23 -0.06
C ARG A 97 0.10 -17.26 -0.94
N ALA A 98 0.90 -16.19 -0.92
CA ALA A 98 2.11 -16.09 -1.71
C ALA A 98 3.37 -16.60 -0.96
N ASN A 99 3.27 -16.80 0.36
CA ASN A 99 4.37 -17.18 1.24
C ASN A 99 5.55 -16.21 1.11
N ILE A 100 5.25 -14.92 1.13
CA ILE A 100 6.22 -13.82 1.01
C ILE A 100 6.21 -13.01 2.31
N ASP A 101 7.36 -12.49 2.71
CA ASP A 101 7.52 -11.70 3.94
C ASP A 101 7.05 -10.24 3.86
N ALA A 102 6.76 -9.75 2.64
CA ALA A 102 6.34 -8.39 2.36
C ALA A 102 7.39 -7.32 2.72
N TYR A 103 8.68 -7.68 2.75
CA TYR A 103 9.74 -6.72 3.00
C TYR A 103 9.84 -5.67 1.88
N ASP A 104 9.91 -4.41 2.28
CA ASP A 104 10.03 -3.21 1.46
C ASP A 104 8.90 -2.96 0.44
N ILE A 105 7.73 -3.61 0.60
CA ILE A 105 6.60 -3.31 -0.30
C ILE A 105 6.06 -1.90 -0.06
N GLU A 106 5.72 -1.22 -1.16
CA GLU A 106 5.11 0.11 -1.12
C GLU A 106 3.62 0.07 -1.46
N PHE A 107 2.85 0.93 -0.79
CA PHE A 107 1.42 1.13 -1.07
C PHE A 107 1.15 2.53 -1.63
N VAL A 108 0.58 2.59 -2.84
CA VAL A 108 0.36 3.85 -3.54
C VAL A 108 -1.06 4.02 -4.10
N LEU A 109 -1.51 5.26 -4.15
CA LEU A 109 -2.64 5.65 -4.98
C LEU A 109 -2.16 6.01 -6.38
N GLY A 110 -2.78 5.37 -7.36
CA GLY A 110 -2.56 5.61 -8.78
C GLY A 110 -3.86 5.38 -9.56
N SER A 111 -3.91 5.83 -10.80
CA SER A 111 -5.06 5.62 -11.68
C SER A 111 -5.03 4.24 -12.31
N GLU A 112 -6.20 3.70 -12.60
CA GLU A 112 -6.38 2.58 -13.52
C GLU A 112 -6.79 3.14 -14.90
N ALA A 113 -6.39 2.47 -15.99
CA ALA A 113 -6.94 2.77 -17.30
C ALA A 113 -8.44 2.42 -17.27
N GLU A 114 -9.31 3.25 -17.83
CA GLU A 114 -10.72 2.89 -17.95
C GLU A 114 -10.88 1.88 -19.09
N ALA A 115 -11.57 0.76 -18.82
CA ALA A 115 -12.09 -0.10 -19.89
C ALA A 115 -13.27 0.64 -20.46
N ILE A 116 -13.13 1.03 -21.73
CA ILE A 116 -14.24 1.42 -22.57
C ILE A 116 -15.35 0.40 -22.31
N HIS A 117 -16.44 0.86 -21.70
CA HIS A 117 -17.58 0.06 -21.31
C HIS A 117 -18.14 -0.70 -22.52
N HIS A 118 -17.74 -1.95 -22.68
CA HIS A 118 -18.49 -2.96 -23.42
C HIS A 118 -19.18 -3.87 -22.39
N PRO A 119 -20.49 -4.14 -22.52
CA PRO A 119 -21.21 -5.01 -21.60
C PRO A 119 -20.89 -6.47 -21.94
N GLU A 120 -19.68 -6.93 -21.61
CA GLU A 120 -19.29 -8.35 -21.60
C GLU A 120 -18.24 -8.61 -20.51
N PRO A 121 -18.13 -9.84 -20.00
CA PRO A 121 -17.43 -10.13 -18.75
C PRO A 121 -15.91 -9.86 -18.85
N ALA A 122 -15.49 -8.81 -18.13
CA ALA A 122 -14.18 -8.61 -17.51
C ALA A 122 -12.94 -9.02 -18.33
N THR A 123 -12.63 -8.27 -19.39
CA THR A 123 -11.24 -8.10 -19.85
C THR A 123 -10.74 -6.73 -19.41
N VAL A 124 -9.74 -6.74 -18.54
CA VAL A 124 -9.00 -5.58 -18.03
C VAL A 124 -8.58 -4.66 -19.20
N PRO A 125 -8.72 -3.33 -19.09
CA PRO A 125 -8.22 -2.41 -20.09
C PRO A 125 -6.70 -2.46 -20.10
N GLN A 126 -6.16 -3.19 -21.07
CA GLN A 126 -4.74 -3.20 -21.31
C GLN A 126 -4.39 -1.93 -22.08
N VAL A 127 -3.53 -1.10 -21.49
CA VAL A 127 -2.64 -0.25 -22.28
C VAL A 127 -1.86 -1.20 -23.19
N ARG A 128 -2.32 -1.39 -24.42
CA ARG A 128 -1.71 -2.28 -25.42
C ARG A 128 -0.45 -1.60 -25.96
N MET A 129 0.61 -1.61 -25.17
CA MET A 129 1.95 -1.25 -25.66
C MET A 129 2.84 -2.48 -25.56
N LYS A 130 3.66 -2.72 -26.59
CA LYS A 130 4.63 -3.81 -26.56
C LYS A 130 5.76 -3.45 -25.60
N ALA A 131 6.40 -4.45 -25.00
CA ALA A 131 7.53 -4.22 -24.09
C ALA A 131 8.66 -3.42 -24.78
N GLU A 132 8.96 -3.72 -26.04
CA GLU A 132 9.97 -2.99 -26.82
C GLU A 132 9.58 -1.51 -27.04
N GLU A 133 8.28 -1.23 -27.15
CA GLU A 133 7.76 0.12 -27.34
C GLU A 133 7.93 0.94 -26.06
N VAL A 134 7.62 0.35 -24.90
CA VAL A 134 7.84 0.96 -23.58
C VAL A 134 9.32 1.23 -23.30
N GLU A 135 10.21 0.29 -23.65
CA GLU A 135 11.66 0.48 -23.48
C GLU A 135 12.22 1.62 -24.35
N SER A 136 11.63 1.86 -25.52
CA SER A 136 12.05 2.92 -26.44
C SER A 136 11.51 4.31 -26.08
N MET A 137 10.59 4.41 -25.12
CA MET A 137 9.97 5.68 -24.76
C MET A 137 10.93 6.61 -24.01
N PRO A 138 10.93 7.92 -24.33
CA PRO A 138 11.60 8.91 -23.48
C PRO A 138 11.10 8.82 -22.03
N THR A 139 11.99 9.09 -21.07
CA THR A 139 11.55 9.26 -19.67
C THR A 139 10.55 10.40 -19.55
N HIS A 140 9.56 10.26 -18.67
CA HIS A 140 8.47 11.23 -18.47
C HIS A 140 7.58 11.46 -19.70
N THR A 141 7.47 10.45 -20.58
CA THR A 141 6.53 10.49 -21.70
C THR A 141 5.11 10.77 -21.19
N ASN A 142 4.44 11.77 -21.77
CA ASN A 142 3.10 12.16 -21.38
C ASN A 142 2.09 11.08 -21.82
N ILE A 143 1.83 10.14 -20.93
CA ILE A 143 0.84 9.08 -21.15
C ILE A 143 -0.61 9.58 -21.17
N ASP A 144 -0.85 10.86 -20.80
CA ASP A 144 -2.17 11.46 -20.96
C ASP A 144 -2.52 11.67 -22.45
N GLU A 145 -1.54 11.70 -23.35
CA GLU A 145 -1.80 11.80 -24.80
C GLU A 145 -1.92 10.43 -25.47
N ILE A 146 -1.28 9.42 -24.88
CA ILE A 146 -1.17 8.06 -25.45
C ILE A 146 -2.36 7.19 -25.05
N VAL A 147 -2.85 7.33 -23.83
CA VAL A 147 -3.97 6.54 -23.35
C VAL A 147 -5.26 7.22 -23.82
N SER A 148 -5.94 6.62 -24.79
CA SER A 148 -7.26 7.04 -25.32
C SER A 148 -8.40 6.85 -24.31
N ALA A 149 -8.19 7.22 -23.05
CA ALA A 149 -9.17 7.11 -21.98
C ALA A 149 -9.71 8.50 -21.62
N ASN A 150 -10.99 8.58 -21.28
CA ASN A 150 -11.62 9.83 -20.90
C ASN A 150 -11.08 10.29 -19.52
N PHE A 151 -10.18 11.27 -19.51
CA PHE A 151 -9.46 11.76 -18.32
C PHE A 151 -10.34 12.30 -17.19
N LYS A 152 -11.64 12.49 -17.44
CA LYS A 152 -12.59 12.96 -16.44
C LYS A 152 -13.07 11.85 -15.48
N GLN A 153 -12.82 10.56 -15.78
CA GLN A 153 -13.44 9.44 -15.07
C GLN A 153 -12.49 8.30 -14.66
N ARG A 154 -11.16 8.51 -14.68
CA ARG A 154 -10.22 7.45 -14.23
C ARG A 154 -10.41 7.14 -12.74
N PRO A 155 -10.77 5.90 -12.36
CA PRO A 155 -10.84 5.53 -10.96
C PRO A 155 -9.43 5.49 -10.38
N THR A 156 -9.24 6.14 -9.24
CA THR A 156 -8.05 5.97 -8.41
C THR A 156 -8.17 4.64 -7.66
N ARG A 157 -7.10 3.85 -7.68
CA ARG A 157 -6.97 2.57 -6.97
C ARG A 157 -5.80 2.61 -6.01
N LEU A 158 -5.87 1.74 -5.01
CA LEU A 158 -4.74 1.40 -4.15
C LEU A 158 -3.96 0.25 -4.80
N TRP A 159 -2.66 0.45 -4.98
CA TRP A 159 -1.73 -0.50 -5.59
C TRP A 159 -0.65 -0.92 -4.60
N VAL A 160 -0.07 -2.09 -4.86
CA VAL A 160 1.16 -2.58 -4.22
C VAL A 160 2.26 -2.60 -5.28
N LEU A 161 3.45 -2.09 -4.96
CA LEU A 161 4.62 -2.17 -5.81
C LEU A 161 5.90 -2.39 -4.97
N ASP A 162 7.04 -2.42 -5.65
CA ASP A 162 8.38 -2.66 -5.08
C ASP A 162 8.51 -3.95 -4.26
N PHE A 163 8.33 -5.09 -4.91
CA PHE A 163 8.51 -6.41 -4.29
C PHE A 163 9.90 -7.02 -4.56
N ASN A 164 10.86 -6.22 -4.98
CA ASN A 164 12.22 -6.64 -5.36
C ASN A 164 13.06 -7.16 -4.17
N LEU A 165 12.79 -6.70 -2.95
CA LEU A 165 13.49 -7.12 -1.72
C LEU A 165 12.73 -8.17 -0.89
N CYS A 166 11.51 -8.54 -1.32
CA CYS A 166 10.72 -9.58 -0.66
C CYS A 166 11.39 -10.96 -0.70
N SER A 167 11.35 -11.67 0.41
CA SER A 167 11.77 -13.08 0.49
C SER A 167 10.59 -14.03 0.55
N ARG A 168 10.73 -15.20 -0.07
CA ARG A 168 9.77 -16.31 0.06
C ARG A 168 10.15 -17.20 1.22
N TRP A 169 9.16 -17.67 1.96
CA TRP A 169 9.30 -18.71 2.98
C TRP A 169 8.61 -20.01 2.56
N ASP A 170 9.12 -21.14 3.05
CA ASP A 170 8.56 -22.45 2.73
C ASP A 170 7.88 -23.08 3.95
N MET A 171 6.62 -23.46 3.76
CA MET A 171 5.79 -23.98 4.83
C MET A 171 6.26 -25.36 5.33
N ALA A 172 6.70 -26.25 4.42
CA ALA A 172 7.15 -27.58 4.81
C ALA A 172 8.43 -27.49 5.64
N GLN A 173 9.37 -26.62 5.23
CA GLN A 173 10.59 -26.33 5.96
C GLN A 173 10.30 -25.76 7.36
N VAL A 174 9.41 -24.77 7.45
CA VAL A 174 9.01 -24.15 8.73
C VAL A 174 8.48 -25.21 9.70
N PHE A 175 7.53 -26.05 9.28
CA PHE A 175 6.97 -27.08 10.16
C PHE A 175 7.96 -28.21 10.49
N SER A 176 8.81 -28.62 9.55
CA SER A 176 9.81 -29.67 9.80
C SER A 176 10.88 -29.25 10.81
N SER A 177 11.17 -27.95 10.90
CA SER A 177 12.20 -27.39 11.77
C SER A 177 11.66 -26.84 13.09
N GLY A 178 10.32 -26.80 13.28
CA GLY A 178 9.71 -26.07 14.38
C GLY A 178 9.97 -24.57 14.31
N GLY A 179 10.09 -24.03 13.09
CA GLY A 179 10.53 -22.66 12.81
C GLY A 179 9.41 -21.62 12.85
N GLU A 180 8.23 -21.92 13.38
CA GLU A 180 7.09 -20.99 13.35
C GLU A 180 7.34 -19.68 14.07
N ASP A 181 7.96 -19.72 15.25
CA ASP A 181 8.26 -18.51 16.01
C ASP A 181 9.25 -17.61 15.25
N LYS A 182 10.23 -18.22 14.58
CA LYS A 182 11.20 -17.49 13.73
C LYS A 182 10.53 -16.90 12.49
N LEU A 183 9.59 -17.62 11.88
CA LEU A 183 8.81 -17.07 10.78
C LEU A 183 7.99 -15.87 11.26
N VAL A 184 7.26 -16.00 12.37
CA VAL A 184 6.45 -14.92 12.94
C VAL A 184 7.32 -13.71 13.28
N GLU A 185 8.50 -13.92 13.86
CA GLU A 185 9.47 -12.88 14.15
C GLU A 185 9.96 -12.18 12.87
N HIS A 186 10.34 -12.94 11.84
CA HIS A 186 10.77 -12.42 10.53
C HIS A 186 9.67 -11.57 9.87
N LEU A 187 8.43 -12.07 9.83
CA LEU A 187 7.30 -11.34 9.26
C LEU A 187 7.02 -10.04 10.02
N ALA A 188 7.07 -10.09 11.37
CA ALA A 188 6.86 -8.91 12.20
C ALA A 188 7.99 -7.89 12.04
N GLN A 189 9.24 -8.34 11.92
CA GLN A 189 10.38 -7.48 11.64
C GLN A 189 10.21 -6.77 10.29
N ALA A 190 9.86 -7.52 9.23
CA ALA A 190 9.59 -6.92 7.92
C ALA A 190 8.46 -5.88 7.98
N PHE A 191 7.36 -6.20 8.66
CA PHE A 191 6.27 -5.25 8.89
C PHE A 191 6.73 -3.97 9.60
N LEU A 192 7.61 -4.10 10.60
CA LEU A 192 8.06 -2.97 11.41
C LEU A 192 9.12 -2.11 10.73
N GLU A 193 10.01 -2.73 9.96
CA GLU A 193 11.10 -2.07 9.22
C GLU A 193 10.62 -1.35 7.96
N ASN A 194 9.55 -1.84 7.32
CA ASN A 194 8.96 -1.12 6.19
C ASN A 194 8.61 0.31 6.57
N ASP A 195 8.67 1.19 5.57
CA ASP A 195 8.11 2.54 5.67
C ASP A 195 6.66 2.48 6.19
N PRO A 196 6.16 3.55 6.85
CA PRO A 196 4.93 3.52 7.64
C PRO A 196 3.64 3.53 6.78
N TYR A 197 3.59 2.71 5.74
CA TYR A 197 2.41 2.38 4.96
C TYR A 197 1.34 1.73 5.85
N TYR A 198 1.77 0.84 6.74
CA TYR A 198 0.89 0.16 7.67
C TYR A 198 0.48 1.06 8.84
N PRO A 199 -0.77 0.97 9.33
CA PRO A 199 -1.11 1.48 10.64
C PRO A 199 -0.21 0.83 11.70
N ARG A 200 0.34 1.64 12.61
CA ARG A 200 1.15 1.12 13.71
C ARG A 200 0.25 0.73 14.89
N PRO A 201 0.58 -0.33 15.65
CA PRO A 201 -0.13 -0.64 16.87
C PRO A 201 0.04 0.52 17.84
N ILE A 202 -1.07 0.97 18.43
CA ILE A 202 -1.07 1.96 19.50
C ILE A 202 -1.73 1.31 20.70
N LEU A 203 -0.99 1.24 21.80
CA LEU A 203 -1.58 0.93 23.10
C LEU A 203 -2.40 2.13 23.54
N SER A 204 -3.67 1.90 23.86
CA SER A 204 -4.52 2.86 24.55
C SER A 204 -3.96 3.08 25.96
N SER A 205 -2.88 3.85 26.08
CA SER A 205 -2.20 4.13 27.35
C SER A 205 -3.01 5.10 28.19
N GLY A 206 -4.21 4.70 28.64
CA GLY A 206 -4.99 5.32 29.72
C GLY A 206 -5.37 6.80 29.60
N THR A 207 -4.89 7.52 28.60
CA THR A 207 -5.15 8.93 28.37
C THR A 207 -6.28 9.06 27.36
N ASN A 208 -7.16 10.04 27.58
CA ASN A 208 -8.11 10.50 26.58
C ASN A 208 -7.30 11.06 25.41
N GLY A 209 -6.83 10.18 24.51
CA GLY A 209 -5.95 10.51 23.41
C GLY A 209 -6.54 11.62 22.55
N THR A 210 -5.66 12.34 21.87
CA THR A 210 -6.07 13.38 20.92
C THR A 210 -6.97 12.78 19.82
N GLY A 211 -7.68 13.63 19.06
CA GLY A 211 -8.52 13.14 17.96
C GLY A 211 -7.75 12.27 16.94
N VAL A 212 -6.46 12.56 16.72
CA VAL A 212 -5.60 11.78 15.83
C VAL A 212 -5.23 10.42 16.42
N ASP A 213 -5.03 10.33 17.74
CA ASP A 213 -4.72 9.06 18.41
C ASP A 213 -5.91 8.08 18.30
N GLN A 214 -7.14 8.58 18.45
CA GLN A 214 -8.34 7.77 18.26
C GLN A 214 -8.45 7.22 16.83
N VAL A 215 -8.13 8.06 15.83
CA VAL A 215 -8.10 7.63 14.42
C VAL A 215 -7.05 6.54 14.20
N ARG A 216 -5.85 6.68 14.77
CA ARG A 216 -4.79 5.68 14.63
C ARG A 216 -5.14 4.36 15.32
N ILE A 217 -5.74 4.40 16.51
CA ILE A 217 -6.29 3.21 17.20
C ILE A 217 -7.34 2.52 16.32
N GLN A 218 -8.24 3.30 15.70
CA GLN A 218 -9.25 2.77 14.80
C GLN A 218 -8.63 2.14 13.54
N LEU A 219 -7.62 2.78 12.95
CA LEU A 219 -6.89 2.25 11.80
C LEU A 219 -6.24 0.91 12.13
N TRP A 220 -5.55 0.78 13.27
CA TRP A 220 -4.94 -0.48 13.70
C TRP A 220 -6.00 -1.57 13.92
N LYS A 221 -7.13 -1.24 14.56
CA LYS A 221 -8.24 -2.17 14.77
C LYS A 221 -8.81 -2.69 13.46
N VAL A 222 -9.02 -1.80 12.48
CA VAL A 222 -9.53 -2.18 11.15
C VAL A 222 -8.52 -3.05 10.41
N PHE A 223 -7.24 -2.65 10.39
CA PHE A 223 -6.15 -3.38 9.76
C PHE A 223 -6.03 -4.80 10.33
N SER A 224 -5.87 -4.92 11.65
CA SER A 224 -5.67 -6.20 12.33
C SER A 224 -6.87 -7.13 12.15
N SER A 225 -8.09 -6.62 12.26
CA SER A 225 -9.30 -7.41 12.00
C SER A 225 -9.38 -7.91 10.55
N ALA A 226 -9.10 -7.03 9.58
CA ALA A 226 -9.10 -7.39 8.16
C ALA A 226 -8.03 -8.43 7.82
N TYR A 227 -6.82 -8.23 8.34
CA TYR A 227 -5.69 -9.15 8.20
C TYR A 227 -6.05 -10.54 8.75
N LEU A 228 -6.55 -10.64 9.98
CA LEU A 228 -6.91 -11.92 10.61
C LEU A 228 -8.05 -12.63 9.86
N ASN A 229 -9.10 -11.89 9.48
CA ASN A 229 -10.22 -12.44 8.73
C ASN A 229 -9.79 -12.98 7.37
N LYS A 230 -9.00 -12.22 6.61
CA LYS A 230 -8.48 -12.68 5.32
C LYS A 230 -7.50 -13.83 5.48
N SER A 231 -6.62 -13.79 6.48
CA SER A 231 -5.67 -14.88 6.76
C SER A 231 -6.41 -16.20 7.01
N LYS A 232 -7.47 -16.16 7.82
CA LYS A 232 -8.33 -17.32 8.06
C LYS A 232 -8.97 -17.84 6.77
N ALA A 233 -9.48 -16.95 5.92
CA ALA A 233 -10.09 -17.34 4.64
C ALA A 233 -9.06 -17.98 3.67
N VAL A 234 -7.87 -17.40 3.57
CA VAL A 234 -6.77 -17.91 2.74
C VAL A 234 -6.31 -19.28 3.22
N LEU A 235 -6.09 -19.43 4.53
CA LEU A 235 -5.58 -20.66 5.14
C LEU A 235 -6.63 -21.77 5.22
N ALA A 236 -7.93 -21.44 5.25
CA ALA A 236 -9.01 -22.42 5.22
C ALA A 236 -8.96 -23.31 3.97
N GLY A 237 -8.56 -22.73 2.82
CA GLY A 237 -8.37 -23.42 1.55
C GLY A 237 -7.06 -24.21 1.43
N SER A 238 -6.23 -24.28 2.47
CA SER A 238 -5.00 -25.07 2.45
C SER A 238 -5.29 -26.58 2.45
N THR A 239 -4.44 -27.34 1.76
CA THR A 239 -4.49 -28.81 1.69
C THR A 239 -3.95 -29.48 2.95
N ILE A 240 -3.40 -28.70 3.88
CA ILE A 240 -2.79 -29.15 5.14
C ILE A 240 -3.86 -29.66 6.10
N LYS A 241 -3.53 -30.70 6.86
CA LYS A 241 -4.45 -31.42 7.74
C LYS A 241 -3.85 -31.62 9.13
N GLY A 242 -4.70 -32.01 10.07
CA GLY A 242 -4.29 -32.40 11.42
C GLY A 242 -3.65 -31.25 12.21
N ASP A 243 -2.67 -31.59 13.05
CA ASP A 243 -2.00 -30.66 13.96
C ASP A 243 -1.33 -29.48 13.24
N GLN A 244 -0.71 -29.73 12.08
CA GLN A 244 -0.11 -28.68 11.25
C GLN A 244 -1.14 -27.63 10.83
N LYS A 245 -2.39 -28.03 10.52
CA LYS A 245 -3.45 -27.07 10.18
C LYS A 245 -3.80 -26.19 11.37
N LYS A 246 -3.84 -26.76 12.58
CA LYS A 246 -4.14 -26.02 13.80
C LYS A 246 -3.06 -24.98 14.08
N ARG A 247 -1.79 -25.39 14.07
CA ARG A 247 -0.62 -24.50 14.24
C ARG A 247 -0.58 -23.40 13.18
N LEU A 248 -0.85 -23.75 11.92
CA LEU A 248 -0.90 -22.78 10.81
C LEU A 248 -1.97 -21.69 11.02
N LEU A 249 -3.14 -22.06 11.54
CA LEU A 249 -4.23 -21.11 11.80
C LEU A 249 -3.95 -20.17 12.98
N GLU A 250 -2.96 -20.48 13.83
CA GLU A 250 -2.55 -19.65 14.96
C GLU A 250 -1.51 -18.58 14.55
N LEU A 251 -0.71 -18.82 13.50
CA LEU A 251 0.36 -17.91 13.05
C LEU A 251 -0.08 -16.47 12.75
N PRO A 252 -1.25 -16.21 12.10
CA PRO A 252 -1.70 -14.84 11.88
C PRO A 252 -1.94 -14.07 13.18
N GLN A 253 -2.43 -14.75 14.23
CA GLN A 253 -2.64 -14.15 15.54
C GLN A 253 -1.30 -13.87 16.23
N SER A 254 -0.35 -14.81 16.15
CA SER A 254 1.00 -14.63 16.67
C SER A 254 1.75 -13.49 15.99
N PHE A 255 1.57 -13.31 14.68
CA PHE A 255 2.09 -12.15 13.93
C PHE A 255 1.55 -10.83 14.48
N ILE A 256 0.22 -10.68 14.60
CA ILE A 256 -0.37 -9.44 15.15
C ILE A 256 0.13 -9.16 16.56
N ALA A 257 0.20 -10.19 17.42
CA ALA A 257 0.75 -10.07 18.77
C ALA A 257 2.21 -9.62 18.76
N ARG A 258 3.04 -10.19 17.88
CA ARG A 258 4.46 -9.81 17.74
C ARG A 258 4.63 -8.39 17.24
N CYS A 259 3.81 -7.92 16.30
CA CYS A 259 3.84 -6.52 15.86
C CYS A 259 3.51 -5.53 16.98
N ILE A 260 2.57 -5.88 17.88
CA ILE A 260 2.24 -5.06 19.06
C ILE A 260 3.46 -4.95 19.98
N VAL A 261 4.06 -6.09 20.36
CA VAL A 261 5.24 -6.12 21.23
C VAL A 261 6.43 -5.39 20.59
N GLY A 262 6.67 -5.58 19.29
CA GLY A 262 7.79 -4.93 18.61
C GLY A 262 7.64 -3.42 18.51
N ALA A 263 6.41 -2.90 18.43
CA ALA A 263 6.14 -1.46 18.45
C ALA A 263 6.31 -0.83 19.85
N GLU A 264 6.40 -1.62 20.92
CA GLU A 264 6.71 -1.12 22.27
C GLU A 264 8.21 -0.88 22.48
N LEU A 265 9.06 -1.52 21.67
CA LEU A 265 10.52 -1.56 21.86
C LEU A 265 11.29 -0.60 20.95
N GLY A 266 10.64 -0.01 19.94
CA GLY A 266 11.24 0.92 18.96
C GLY A 266 10.61 2.30 19.02
#